data_AF-A0A8T7BVM5-F1
#
_entry.id   AF-A0A8T7BVM5-F1
#
_cell.length_a   1.000
_cell.length_b   1.000
_cell.length_c   1.000
_cell.angle_alpha   90.00
_cell.angle_beta   90.00
_cell.angle_gamma   90.00
#
_symmetry.space_group_name_H-M   'P 1'
#
loop_
_entity.id
_entity.type
_entity.pdbx_description
1 polymer ?
#
loop_
_entity_poly.entity_id
_entity_poly.type
_entity_poly.pdbx_seq_one_letter_code
_entity_poly.pdbx_strand_id
1 'polypeptide(L)' 'MVEKPRIISRGQRVTILARVGGMEVRTSGKALAHGAAGERIAVQNIKSRQKLEGTVLASGEVKIDL' A
#
# COMPACT_ATOMS: atom_id res chain seq x y z
N MET A 1 -12.94 20.82 -8.42
CA MET A 1 -12.03 20.09 -7.50
C MET A 1 -11.64 18.81 -8.21
N VAL A 2 -10.36 18.60 -8.54
CA VAL A 2 -9.95 17.39 -9.27
C VAL A 2 -9.74 16.29 -8.23
N GLU A 3 -10.69 15.36 -8.11
CA GLU A 3 -10.47 14.14 -7.34
C GLU A 3 -9.35 13.35 -7.99
N LYS A 4 -8.34 12.97 -7.21
CA LYS A 4 -7.27 12.11 -7.71
C LYS A 4 -7.88 10.77 -8.11
N PRO A 5 -7.51 10.20 -9.27
CA PRO A 5 -8.06 8.93 -9.69
C PRO A 5 -7.71 7.86 -8.65
N ARG A 6 -8.74 7.12 -8.23
CA ARG A 6 -8.58 5.98 -7.33
C ARG A 6 -7.73 4.92 -8.02
N ILE A 7 -6.61 4.57 -7.42
CA ILE A 7 -5.69 3.54 -7.94
C ILE A 7 -5.92 2.22 -7.23
N ILE A 8 -6.20 2.29 -5.92
CA ILE A 8 -6.41 1.14 -5.06
C ILE A 8 -7.81 1.16 -4.49
N SER A 9 -8.46 0.00 -4.51
CA SER A 9 -9.75 -0.23 -3.87
C SER A 9 -9.64 -1.06 -2.60
N ARG A 10 -10.51 -0.80 -1.62
CA ARG A 10 -10.64 -1.63 -0.43
C ARG A 10 -10.87 -3.09 -0.84
N GLY A 11 -10.08 -3.99 -0.28
CA GLY A 11 -10.08 -5.42 -0.57
C GLY A 11 -9.18 -5.85 -1.72
N GLN A 12 -8.65 -4.91 -2.51
CA GLN A 12 -7.75 -5.19 -3.63
C GLN A 12 -6.43 -5.79 -3.14
N ARG A 13 -5.90 -6.74 -3.91
CA ARG A 13 -4.56 -7.28 -3.69
C ARG A 13 -3.55 -6.27 -4.22
N VAL A 14 -2.63 -5.87 -3.36
CA VAL A 14 -1.61 -4.84 -3.64
C VAL A 14 -0.23 -5.38 -3.32
N THR A 15 0.80 -4.81 -3.94
CA THR A 15 2.18 -5.08 -3.53
C THR A 15 2.58 -4.06 -2.49
N ILE A 16 3.00 -4.55 -1.33
CA ILE A 16 3.59 -3.76 -0.26
C ILE A 16 5.09 -3.72 -0.50
N LEU A 17 5.63 -2.51 -0.52
CA LEU A 17 7.04 -2.19 -0.69
C LEU A 17 7.55 -1.67 0.66
N ALA A 18 8.23 -2.51 1.43
CA ALA A 18 8.76 -2.14 2.75
C ALA A 18 10.26 -1.87 2.65
N ARG A 19 10.74 -0.77 3.23
CA ARG A 19 12.18 -0.48 3.28
C ARG A 19 12.70 -0.64 4.70
N VAL A 20 13.71 -1.50 4.90
CA VAL A 20 14.33 -1.76 6.20
C VAL A 20 15.84 -1.74 6.06
N GLY A 21 16.54 -0.83 6.74
CA GLY A 21 18.01 -0.82 6.80
C GLY A 21 18.71 -0.79 5.43
N GLY A 22 18.12 -0.14 4.43
CA GLY A 22 18.65 -0.09 3.06
C GLY A 22 18.18 -1.23 2.15
N MET A 23 17.53 -2.27 2.69
CA MET A 23 16.91 -3.34 1.91
C MET A 23 15.47 -2.98 1.54
N GLU A 24 15.07 -3.29 0.32
CA GLU A 24 13.68 -3.20 -0.14
C GLU A 24 13.06 -4.59 -0.19
N VAL A 25 11.95 -4.78 0.52
CA VAL A 25 11.21 -6.03 0.60
C VAL A 25 9.86 -5.84 -0.06
N ARG A 26 9.58 -6.69 -1.05
CA ARG A 26 8.30 -6.73 -1.77
C ARG A 26 7.45 -7.88 -1.26
N THR A 27 6.24 -7.60 -0.81
CA THR A 27 5.31 -8.61 -0.30
C THR A 27 3.88 -8.35 -0.77
N SER A 28 3.05 -9.38 -0.82
CA SER A 28 1.63 -9.22 -1.16
C SER A 28 0.82 -8.76 0.07
N GLY A 29 -0.02 -7.76 -0.14
CA GLY A 29 -0.96 -7.22 0.82
C GLY A 29 -2.38 -7.16 0.29
N LYS A 30 -3.31 -6.85 1.18
CA LYS A 30 -4.71 -6.55 0.89
C LYS A 30 -4.99 -5.13 1.37
N ALA A 31 -5.45 -4.26 0.48
CA ALA A 31 -5.87 -2.92 0.86
C ALA A 31 -7.08 -2.98 1.80
N LEU A 32 -7.03 -2.25 2.90
CA LEU A 32 -8.15 -2.13 3.85
C LEU A 32 -8.98 -0.88 3.59
N ALA A 33 -8.46 0.05 2.79
CA ALA A 33 -9.11 1.28 2.36
C ALA A 33 -8.92 1.51 0.86
N HIS A 34 -9.66 2.46 0.30
CA HIS A 34 -9.41 3.00 -1.04
C HIS A 34 -8.27 4.02 -0.97
N GLY A 35 -7.53 4.20 -2.07
CA GLY A 35 -6.50 5.22 -2.12
C GLY A 35 -6.11 5.65 -3.53
N ALA A 36 -5.76 6.92 -3.67
CA ALA A 36 -5.16 7.49 -4.87
C ALA A 36 -3.64 7.69 -4.71
N ALA A 37 -2.93 8.01 -5.80
CA ALA A 37 -1.49 8.29 -5.72
C ALA A 37 -1.14 9.37 -4.67
N GLY A 38 -0.18 9.05 -3.81
CA GLY A 38 0.28 9.88 -2.71
C GLY A 38 -0.61 9.86 -1.47
N GLU A 39 -1.70 9.08 -1.47
CA GLU A 39 -2.58 8.92 -0.31
C GLU A 39 -2.05 7.83 0.63
N ARG A 40 -2.23 8.02 1.94
CA ARG A 40 -1.87 7.01 2.93
C ARG A 40 -3.07 6.10 3.18
N ILE A 41 -2.89 4.80 3.01
CA ILE A 41 -3.93 3.80 3.25
C ILE A 41 -3.44 2.70 4.17
N ALA A 42 -4.38 2.11 4.91
CA ALA A 42 -4.14 0.88 5.65
C ALA A 42 -4.16 -0.32 4.70
N VAL A 43 -3.17 -1.20 4.85
CA VAL A 43 -3.05 -2.47 4.14
C VAL A 43 -2.79 -3.58 5.14
N GLN A 44 -3.17 -4.80 4.79
CA GLN A 44 -2.86 -5.99 5.59
C GLN A 44 -1.93 -6.89 4.81
N ASN A 45 -0.80 -7.27 5.40
CA ASN A 45 0.07 -8.28 4.82
C ASN A 45 -0.66 -9.64 4.83
N ILE A 46 -0.74 -10.31 3.69
CA ILE A 46 -1.49 -11.58 3.58
C ILE A 46 -0.75 -12.73 4.28
N LYS A 47 0.59 -12.72 4.29
CA LYS A 47 1.42 -13.76 4.91
C LYS A 47 1.42 -13.65 6.44
N SER A 48 1.71 -12.46 6.97
CA SER A 48 1.85 -12.24 8.42
C SER A 48 0.56 -11.79 9.10
N ARG A 49 -0.49 -11.46 8.33
CA ARG A 49 -1.75 -10.84 8.79
C ARG A 49 -1.57 -9.50 9.52
N GLN A 50 -0.36 -8.93 9.55
CA GLN A 50 -0.12 -7.62 10.15
C GLN A 50 -0.82 -6.52 9.36
N LYS A 51 -1.41 -5.57 10.07
CA LYS A 51 -1.90 -4.32 9.49
C LYS A 51 -0.76 -3.31 9.47
N LEU A 52 -0.56 -2.70 8.32
CA LEU A 52 0.50 -1.73 8.08
C LEU A 52 -0.12 -0.52 7.38
N GLU A 53 0.44 0.66 7.60
CA GLU A 53 0.04 1.88 6.91
C GLU A 53 1.11 2.29 5.92
N GLY A 54 0.69 2.64 4.71
CA GLY A 54 1.62 2.98 3.65
C GLY A 54 1.06 3.99 2.67
N THR A 55 1.94 4.57 1.87
CA THR A 55 1.59 5.53 0.84
C THR A 55 1.39 4.83 -0.49
N VAL A 56 0.26 5.09 -1.15
CA VAL A 56 -0.04 4.57 -2.48
C VAL A 56 0.88 5.25 -3.50
N LEU A 57 1.62 4.44 -4.24
CA LEU A 57 2.43 4.88 -5.36
C LEU A 57 1.55 4.98 -6.62
N ALA A 58 1.96 5.82 -7.57
CA ALA A 58 1.28 5.92 -8.87
C ALA A 58 1.31 4.58 -9.66
N SER A 59 2.23 3.67 -9.33
CA SER A 59 2.29 2.30 -9.87
C SER A 59 1.19 1.37 -9.35
N GLY A 60 0.43 1.78 -8.32
CA GLY A 60 -0.54 0.91 -7.62
C GLY A 60 0.07 0.03 -6.53
N GLU A 61 1.34 0.24 -6.20
CA GLU A 61 2.02 -0.36 -5.06
C GLU A 61 1.86 0.52 -3.81
N VAL A 62 2.10 -0.05 -2.63
CA VAL A 62 2.00 0.66 -1.35
C VAL A 62 3.36 0.66 -0.67
N LYS A 63 3.96 1.84 -0.54
CA LYS A 63 5.25 2.02 0.13
C LYS A 63 5.05 2.16 1.64
N ILE A 64 5.79 1.38 2.41
CA ILE A 64 5.82 1.41 3.87
C ILE A 64 7.24 1.72 4.30
N ASP A 65 7.37 2.80 5.08
CA ASP A 65 8.63 3.16 5.73
C ASP A 65 8.57 2.50 7.13
N LEU A 66 9.46 1.53 7.36
CA LEU A 66 9.60 0.79 8.62
C LEU A 66 10.78 1.33 9.43
#